data_AF-A0A2H0ARR4-F1
#
_entry.id   AF-A0A2H0ARR4-F1
#
_cell.length_a   1.000
_cell.length_b   1.000
_cell.length_c   1.000
_cell.angle_alpha   90.00
_cell.angle_beta   90.00
_cell.angle_gamma   90.00
#
_symmetry.space_group_name_H-M   'P 1'
#
loop_
_entity.id
_entity.type
_entity.pdbx_description
1 polymer ?
#
loop_
_entity_poly.entity_id
_entity_poly.type
_entity_poly.pdbx_seq_one_letter_code
_entity_poly.pdbx_strand_id
1 'polypeptide(L)'
;MADEAVSKEVLLNRLKRIEGQVRGIEKMIENGRDCESIITQLGAVRSAIESAGALLLRNYMRICFNKEAPECADIESLARAIAIWGRVHSSDKI
;
A
#
# COMPACT_ATOMS: atom_id res chain seq x y z
N MET A 1 -10.93 11.42 -18.61
CA MET A 1 -9.64 10.69 -18.72
C MET A 1 -9.95 9.24 -18.40
N ALA A 2 -9.78 8.33 -19.36
CA ALA A 2 -10.08 6.92 -19.18
C ALA A 2 -9.12 6.36 -18.13
N ASP A 3 -9.69 5.98 -17.00
CA ASP A 3 -9.00 5.59 -15.79
C ASP A 3 -8.58 4.13 -15.92
N GLU A 4 -7.43 3.90 -16.56
CA GLU A 4 -6.87 2.57 -16.82
C GLU A 4 -6.82 1.77 -15.50
N ALA A 5 -7.41 0.57 -15.51
CA ALA A 5 -7.36 -0.35 -14.39
C ALA A 5 -5.90 -0.48 -13.91
N VAL A 6 -5.68 -0.46 -12.60
CA VAL A 6 -4.32 -0.55 -12.09
C VAL A 6 -3.75 -1.89 -12.53
N SER A 7 -2.80 -1.86 -13.46
CA SER A 7 -2.18 -3.09 -13.95
C SER A 7 -1.47 -3.80 -12.80
N LYS A 8 -1.60 -5.13 -12.77
CA LYS A 8 -0.96 -6.02 -11.79
C LYS A 8 0.54 -5.71 -11.67
N GLU A 9 1.18 -5.41 -12.80
CA GLU A 9 2.60 -5.07 -12.91
C GLU A 9 2.94 -3.80 -12.12
N VAL A 10 2.08 -2.78 -12.14
CA VAL A 10 2.29 -1.53 -11.38
C VAL A 10 2.33 -1.82 -9.88
N LEU A 11 1.37 -2.61 -9.37
CA LEU A 11 1.32 -2.96 -7.96
C LEU A 11 2.53 -3.81 -7.55
N LEU A 12 2.88 -4.82 -8.36
CA LEU A 12 4.06 -5.66 -8.11
C LEU A 12 5.35 -4.84 -8.10
N ASN A 13 5.50 -3.88 -9.01
CA ASN A 13 6.67 -3.00 -9.04
C ASN A 13 6.77 -2.12 -7.79
N ARG A 14 5.64 -1.64 -7.25
CA ARG A 14 5.62 -0.89 -5.98
C ARG A 14 6.03 -1.78 -4.81
N LEU A 15 5.49 -2.99 -4.73
CA LEU A 15 5.83 -3.95 -3.68
C LEU A 15 7.30 -4.35 -3.72
N LYS A 16 7.88 -4.60 -4.91
CA LYS A 16 9.32 -4.85 -5.08
C LYS A 16 10.19 -3.69 -4.58
N ARG A 17 9.74 -2.44 -4.79
CA ARG A 17 10.46 -1.25 -4.28
C ARG A 17 10.40 -1.20 -2.75
N ILE A 18 9.23 -1.46 -2.16
CA ILE A 18 9.06 -1.54 -0.70
C ILE A 18 9.97 -2.62 -0.10
N GLU A 19 9.99 -3.81 -0.71
CA GLU A 19 10.88 -4.91 -0.31
C GLU A 19 12.37 -4.51 -0.37
N GLY A 20 12.77 -3.74 -1.38
CA GLY A 20 14.11 -3.18 -1.48
C GLY A 20 14.43 -2.16 -0.37
N GLN A 21 13.46 -1.32 0.00
CA GLN A 21 13.61 -0.36 1.10
C GLN A 21 13.76 -1.08 2.45
N VAL A 22 12.94 -2.11 2.72
CA VAL A 22 13.04 -2.91 3.96
C VAL A 22 14.42 -3.57 4.07
N ARG A 23 14.89 -4.21 2.98
CA ARG A 23 16.25 -4.77 2.93
C ARG A 23 17.34 -3.70 3.11
N GLY A 24 17.10 -2.48 2.64
CA GLY A 24 17.99 -1.35 2.89
C GLY A 24 18.08 -1.00 4.37
N ILE A 25 16.95 -0.98 5.07
CA ILE A 25 16.87 -0.70 6.51
C ILE A 25 17.58 -1.78 7.33
N GLU A 26 17.40 -3.05 6.99
CA GLU A 26 18.13 -4.17 7.63
C GLU A 26 19.65 -3.93 7.56
N LYS A 27 20.17 -3.63 6.37
CA LYS A 27 21.59 -3.28 6.19
C LYS A 27 22.01 -2.04 6.96
N MET A 28 21.14 -1.03 7.10
CA MET A 28 21.45 0.16 7.88
C MET A 28 21.64 -0.20 9.36
N ILE A 29 20.81 -1.10 9.90
CA ILE A 29 20.92 -1.60 11.26
C ILE A 29 22.20 -2.42 11.43
N GLU A 30 22.47 -3.36 10.52
CA GLU A 30 23.70 -4.18 10.54
C GLU A 30 24.98 -3.32 10.51
N ASN A 31 24.96 -2.23 9.74
CA ASN A 31 26.09 -1.30 9.62
C ASN A 31 26.14 -0.25 10.75
N GLY A 32 25.25 -0.31 11.75
CA GLY A 32 25.24 0.62 12.88
C GLY A 32 24.93 2.08 12.49
N ARG A 33 24.10 2.30 11.47
CA ARG A 33 23.61 3.65 11.11
C ARG A 33 22.82 4.26 12.28
N ASP A 34 22.80 5.58 12.33
CA ASP A 34 22.10 6.33 13.38
C ASP A 34 20.57 6.12 13.34
N CYS A 35 19.94 6.24 14.51
CA CYS A 35 18.51 6.00 14.67
C CYS A 35 17.64 6.97 13.85
N GLU A 36 18.07 8.23 13.68
CA GLU A 36 17.32 9.24 12.92
C GLU A 36 17.23 8.87 11.43
N SER A 37 18.34 8.45 10.84
CA SER A 37 18.40 7.91 9.48
C SER A 37 17.49 6.69 9.31
N ILE A 38 17.52 5.76 10.27
CA ILE A 38 16.70 4.53 10.23
C ILE A 38 15.20 4.88 10.31
N ILE A 39 14.81 5.75 11.25
CA ILE A 39 13.42 6.22 11.40
C ILE A 39 12.94 6.93 10.14
N THR A 40 13.80 7.73 9.52
CA THR A 40 13.48 8.41 8.25
C THR A 40 13.16 7.41 7.15
N GLN A 41 13.95 6.33 7.01
CA GLN A 41 13.69 5.29 6.02
C GLN A 41 12.44 4.46 6.35
N LEU A 42 12.17 4.18 7.63
CA LEU A 42 10.92 3.56 8.05
C LEU A 42 9.70 4.42 7.68
N GLY A 43 9.78 5.74 7.82
CA GLY A 43 8.75 6.68 7.36
C GLY A 43 8.55 6.64 5.84
N ALA A 44 9.62 6.48 5.07
CA ALA A 44 9.55 6.31 3.62
C ALA A 44 8.87 4.98 3.23
N VAL A 45 9.16 3.88 3.94
CA VAL A 45 8.48 2.59 3.75
C VAL A 45 6.99 2.70 4.06
N ARG A 46 6.63 3.34 5.19
CA ARG A 46 5.24 3.60 5.56
C ARG A 46 4.49 4.32 4.43
N SER A 47 5.04 5.44 3.96
CA SER A 47 4.44 6.24 2.88
C SER A 47 4.27 5.43 1.58
N ALA A 48 5.24 4.56 1.27
CA ALA A 48 5.19 3.71 0.08
C ALA A 48 4.09 2.63 0.19
N ILE A 49 3.95 2.00 1.36
CA ILE A 49 2.87 1.04 1.66
C ILE A 49 1.51 1.72 1.53
N GLU A 50 1.36 2.92 2.09
CA GLU A 50 0.13 3.72 1.99
C GLU A 50 -0.24 4.01 0.53
N SER A 51 0.73 4.42 -0.28
CA SER A 51 0.50 4.66 -1.70
C SER A 51 0.07 3.38 -2.44
N ALA A 52 0.67 2.23 -2.12
CA ALA A 52 0.36 0.95 -2.74
C ALA A 52 -1.03 0.42 -2.34
N GLY A 53 -1.40 0.50 -1.07
CA GLY A 53 -2.72 0.03 -0.63
C GLY A 53 -3.87 0.95 -1.05
N ALA A 54 -3.65 2.28 -1.11
CA ALA A 54 -4.62 3.20 -1.68
C ALA A 54 -4.88 2.89 -3.18
N LEU A 55 -3.83 2.51 -3.91
CA LEU A 55 -3.93 2.08 -5.31
C LEU A 55 -4.72 0.77 -5.45
N LEU A 56 -4.43 -0.22 -4.61
CA LEU A 56 -5.15 -1.50 -4.60
C LEU A 56 -6.63 -1.31 -4.25
N LEU A 57 -6.94 -0.46 -3.26
CA LEU A 57 -8.31 -0.17 -2.85
C LEU A 57 -9.11 0.50 -3.97
N ARG A 58 -8.51 1.46 -4.70
CA ARG A 58 -9.14 2.05 -5.90
C ARG A 58 -9.44 0.99 -6.95
N ASN A 59 -8.51 0.06 -7.20
CA ASN A 59 -8.74 -1.02 -8.15
C ASN A 59 -9.89 -1.94 -7.68
N TYR A 60 -9.94 -2.26 -6.40
CA TYR A 60 -10.99 -3.10 -5.82
C TYR A 60 -12.37 -2.42 -5.94
N MET A 61 -12.45 -1.12 -5.68
CA MET A 61 -13.67 -0.33 -5.92
C MET A 61 -14.15 -0.44 -7.37
N ARG A 62 -13.25 -0.26 -8.37
CA ARG A 62 -13.64 -0.36 -9.78
C ARG A 62 -14.19 -1.73 -10.15
N ILE A 63 -13.52 -2.80 -9.73
CA ILE A 63 -13.98 -4.18 -9.97
C ILE A 63 -15.38 -4.38 -9.40
N CYS A 64 -15.62 -3.87 -8.19
CA CYS A 64 -16.94 -3.93 -7.55
C CYS A 64 -18.02 -3.14 -8.29
N PHE A 65 -17.71 -1.94 -8.79
CA PHE A 65 -18.69 -1.08 -9.46
C PHE A 65 -18.96 -1.48 -10.93
N ASN A 66 -17.96 -2.01 -11.64
CA ASN A 66 -18.12 -2.39 -13.05
C ASN A 66 -18.77 -3.78 -13.26
N LYS A 67 -19.02 -4.56 -12.19
CA LYS A 67 -19.58 -5.93 -12.25
C LYS A 67 -18.81 -6.88 -13.17
N GLU A 68 -17.56 -6.57 -13.50
CA GLU A 68 -16.74 -7.34 -14.46
C GLU A 68 -16.13 -8.61 -13.85
N ALA A 69 -16.25 -8.84 -12.53
CA ALA A 69 -15.78 -10.06 -11.90
C ALA A 69 -16.75 -10.57 -10.81
N PRO A 70 -16.99 -11.89 -10.72
CA PRO A 70 -17.74 -12.51 -9.61
C PRO A 70 -17.02 -12.39 -8.25
N GLU A 71 -15.78 -11.88 -8.24
CA GLU A 71 -14.89 -11.81 -7.08
C GLU A 71 -15.03 -10.50 -6.27
N CYS A 72 -15.81 -9.51 -6.75
CA CYS A 72 -16.41 -8.57 -5.81
C CYS A 72 -17.61 -9.25 -5.16
N ALA A 73 -17.33 -9.99 -4.09
CA ALA A 73 -18.31 -10.81 -3.40
C ALA A 73 -19.56 -10.02 -2.96
N ASP A 74 -19.41 -8.73 -2.60
CA ASP A 74 -20.48 -7.80 -2.23
C ASP A 74 -19.88 -6.42 -1.83
N ILE A 75 -20.75 -5.41 -1.69
CA ILE A 75 -20.42 -4.09 -1.12
C ILE A 75 -19.85 -4.22 0.31
N GLU A 76 -20.24 -5.27 1.06
CA GLU A 76 -19.72 -5.50 2.40
C GLU A 76 -18.22 -5.83 2.42
N SER A 77 -17.74 -6.58 1.44
CA SER A 77 -16.32 -6.94 1.28
C SER A 77 -15.47 -5.71 1.01
N LEU A 78 -15.99 -4.80 0.18
CA LEU A 78 -15.36 -3.49 -0.02
C LEU A 78 -15.36 -2.67 1.27
N ALA A 79 -16.47 -2.63 2.02
CA ALA A 79 -16.54 -1.92 3.30
C ALA A 79 -15.53 -2.47 4.33
N ARG A 80 -15.35 -3.80 4.39
CA ARG A 80 -14.31 -4.43 5.22
C ARG A 80 -12.90 -4.03 4.79
N ALA A 81 -12.61 -4.02 3.49
CA ALA A 81 -11.32 -3.59 2.96
C ALA A 81 -11.03 -2.12 3.32
N ILE A 82 -12.02 -1.24 3.19
CA ILE A 82 -11.94 0.17 3.62
C ILE A 82 -11.68 0.25 5.13
N ALA A 83 -12.36 -0.54 5.95
CA ALA A 83 -12.20 -0.53 7.41
C ALA A 83 -10.83 -1.05 7.88
N ILE A 84 -10.24 -2.02 7.18
CA ILE A 84 -8.86 -2.47 7.41
C ILE A 84 -7.89 -1.34 7.05
N TRP A 85 -8.08 -0.75 5.87
CA TRP A 85 -7.22 0.33 5.37
C TRP A 85 -7.29 1.60 6.23
N GLY A 86 -8.49 1.97 6.69
CA GLY A 86 -8.71 3.15 7.54
C GLY A 86 -7.99 3.08 8.88
N ARG A 87 -7.77 1.89 9.45
CA ARG A 87 -6.98 1.72 10.68
C ARG A 87 -5.50 2.05 10.48
N VAL A 88 -4.96 1.86 9.28
CA VAL A 88 -3.56 2.20 8.95
C VAL A 88 -3.39 3.72 8.80
N HIS A 89 -4.44 4.43 8.38
CA HIS A 89 -4.42 5.86 8.10
C HIS A 89 -4.74 6.75 9.33
N SER A 90 -5.35 6.20 10.38
CA SER A 90 -5.77 6.96 11.56
C SER A 90 -4.61 7.43 12.46
N SER A 91 -3.37 7.03 12.19
CA SER A 91 -2.21 7.40 13.02
C SER A 91 -1.60 8.77 12.67
N ASP A 92 -2.08 9.47 11.64
CA ASP A 92 -1.61 10.81 11.23
C ASP A 92 -2.27 11.98 12.00
N LYS A 93 -2.98 11.70 13.10
CA LYS A 93 -3.48 12.73 14.03
C LYS A 93 -2.82 12.60 15.40
N ILE A 94 -1.53 12.93 15.48
CA ILE A 94 -0.86 13.39 16.71
C ILE A 94 0.00 14.59 16.32
#